data_AF-A0A4V2M234-F1
#
_entry.id   AF-A0A4V2M234-F1
#
_cell.length_a   1.000
_cell.length_b   1.000
_cell.length_c   1.000
_cell.angle_alpha   90.00
_cell.angle_beta   90.00
_cell.angle_gamma   90.00
#
_symmetry.space_group_name_H-M   'P 1'
#
loop_
_entity.id
_entity.type
_entity.pdbx_description
1 polymer ?
#
loop_
_entity_poly.entity_id
_entity_poly.type
_entity_poly.pdbx_seq_one_letter_code
_entity_poly.pdbx_strand_id
1 'polypeptide(L)'
;MRQLLKKIRSTGRVAEPAPERAGDGDVVLRGSVQVRHVDAGSCNGCEIEIGSAFGPVYDGERYGARLVASPRHADVLLVTGPVTRNMAEPLRKAYDATPAPKRVVAVGDCARDCGVFKGGYGVEGAVGDVIPVDVVVRGCPPEPPEIIEALRGLTGR
;
A
#
# COMPACT_ATOMS: atom_id res chain seq x y z
N MET A 1 5.04 -43.18 12.89
CA MET A 1 4.32 -42.08 13.58
C MET A 1 5.07 -41.43 14.75
N ARG A 2 5.51 -42.16 15.79
CA ARG A 2 6.13 -41.57 17.00
C ARG A 2 7.41 -40.75 16.74
N GLN A 3 8.26 -41.18 15.81
CA GLN A 3 9.47 -40.44 15.44
C GLN A 3 9.17 -39.11 14.72
N LEU A 4 8.16 -39.10 13.85
CA LEU A 4 7.72 -37.88 13.16
C LEU A 4 7.16 -36.86 14.16
N LEU A 5 6.32 -37.30 15.10
CA LEU A 5 5.79 -36.44 16.17
C LEU A 5 6.89 -35.88 17.09
N LYS A 6 7.89 -36.70 17.44
CA LYS A 6 9.08 -36.23 18.18
C LYS A 6 9.84 -35.15 17.41
N LYS A 7 10.02 -35.36 16.10
CA LYS A 7 10.72 -34.43 15.21
C LYS A 7 9.96 -33.12 15.03
N ILE A 8 8.64 -33.15 14.80
CA ILE A 8 7.78 -31.96 14.76
C ILE A 8 7.89 -31.16 16.07
N ARG A 9 7.83 -31.85 17.21
CA ARG A 9 7.90 -31.21 18.52
C ARG A 9 9.28 -30.62 18.82
N SER A 10 10.37 -31.27 18.40
CA SER A 10 11.74 -30.77 18.59
C SER A 10 12.09 -29.63 17.64
N THR A 11 11.58 -29.67 16.41
CA THR A 11 11.85 -28.66 15.38
C THR A 11 11.05 -27.39 15.63
N GLY A 12 9.86 -27.48 16.24
CA GLY A 12 9.03 -26.31 16.55
C GLY A 12 8.55 -25.58 15.28
N ARG A 13 8.15 -24.30 15.43
CA ARG A 13 7.94 -23.41 14.27
C ARG A 13 9.31 -22.88 13.82
N VAL A 14 9.67 -23.19 12.58
CA VAL A 14 10.88 -22.66 11.90
C VAL A 14 10.55 -21.40 11.09
N ALA A 15 9.31 -20.91 11.20
CA ALA A 15 8.91 -19.64 10.60
C ALA A 15 9.31 -18.48 11.51
N GLU A 16 9.56 -17.32 10.90
CA GLU A 16 9.69 -16.07 11.64
C GLU A 16 8.46 -15.85 12.55
N PRO A 17 8.67 -15.25 13.73
CA PRO A 17 7.55 -14.90 14.59
C PRO A 17 6.58 -13.98 13.84
N ALA A 18 5.29 -14.17 14.06
CA ALA A 18 4.30 -13.25 13.53
C ALA A 18 4.60 -11.86 14.13
N PRO A 19 4.62 -10.79 13.32
CA PRO A 19 4.85 -9.46 13.84
C PRO A 19 3.73 -9.07 14.81
N GLU A 20 4.07 -8.17 15.74
CA GLU A 20 3.09 -7.63 16.68
C GLU A 20 1.97 -6.92 15.91
N ARG A 21 0.71 -7.07 16.37
CA ARG A 21 -0.43 -6.43 15.70
C ARG A 21 -0.18 -4.92 15.56
N ALA A 22 -0.36 -4.40 14.35
CA ALA A 22 -0.20 -2.98 14.03
C ALA A 22 -1.31 -2.06 14.60
N GLY A 23 -1.97 -2.47 15.70
CA GLY A 23 -3.04 -1.74 16.36
C GLY A 23 -4.46 -2.26 16.08
N ASP A 24 -5.44 -1.39 16.30
CA ASP A 24 -6.87 -1.72 16.18
C ASP A 24 -7.39 -1.75 14.75
N GLY A 25 -6.57 -1.34 13.77
CA GLY A 25 -6.96 -1.30 12.36
C GLY A 25 -7.95 -0.18 12.04
N ASP A 26 -8.33 -0.09 10.77
CA ASP A 26 -9.49 0.72 10.38
C ASP A 26 -10.78 0.12 10.93
N VAL A 27 -11.68 0.94 11.48
CA VAL A 27 -12.92 0.46 12.12
C VAL A 27 -13.78 -0.36 11.16
N VAL A 28 -13.73 -0.09 9.85
CA VAL A 28 -14.60 -0.73 8.86
C VAL A 28 -13.82 -1.69 7.95
N LEU A 29 -12.57 -1.38 7.62
CA LEU A 29 -11.76 -2.15 6.68
C LEU A 29 -10.82 -3.18 7.35
N ARG A 30 -11.00 -3.43 8.66
CA ARG A 30 -10.12 -4.34 9.41
C ARG A 30 -10.14 -5.76 8.85
N GLY A 31 -8.97 -6.39 8.88
CA GLY A 31 -8.78 -7.82 8.65
C GLY A 31 -8.57 -8.20 7.19
N SER A 32 -9.19 -7.50 6.23
CA SER A 32 -8.89 -7.67 4.81
C SER A 32 -9.17 -6.39 4.04
N VAL A 33 -8.19 -5.94 3.26
CA VAL A 33 -8.30 -4.78 2.37
C VAL A 33 -7.93 -5.15 0.95
N GLN A 34 -8.77 -4.73 0.00
CA GLN A 34 -8.47 -4.84 -1.42
C GLN A 34 -7.80 -3.53 -1.88
N VAL A 35 -6.59 -3.63 -2.39
CA VAL A 35 -5.73 -2.49 -2.72
C VAL A 35 -5.61 -2.36 -4.23
N ARG A 36 -5.95 -1.19 -4.78
CA ARG A 36 -5.65 -0.83 -6.16
C ARG A 36 -4.53 0.20 -6.19
N HIS A 37 -3.40 -0.18 -6.77
CA HIS A 37 -2.34 0.77 -7.09
C HIS A 37 -2.73 1.70 -8.24
N VAL A 38 -2.42 2.99 -8.12
CA VAL A 38 -2.60 3.99 -9.18
C VAL A 38 -1.31 4.81 -9.28
N ASP A 39 -0.63 4.68 -10.42
CA ASP A 39 0.48 5.55 -10.78
C ASP A 39 -0.06 6.90 -11.29
N ALA A 40 0.25 8.01 -10.59
CA ALA A 40 -0.19 9.35 -10.98
C ALA A 40 0.88 10.16 -11.75
N GLY A 41 2.05 9.57 -12.02
CA GLY A 41 3.19 10.24 -12.65
C GLY A 41 4.55 9.86 -12.06
N SER A 42 4.67 8.66 -11.49
CA SER A 42 5.85 8.13 -10.83
C SER A 42 7.01 7.86 -11.81
N CYS A 43 8.21 7.70 -11.25
CA CYS A 43 9.41 7.28 -11.97
C CYS A 43 9.63 5.76 -11.95
N ASN A 44 8.61 4.97 -11.57
CA ASN A 44 8.65 3.51 -11.34
C ASN A 44 9.41 3.04 -10.09
N GLY A 45 10.04 3.93 -9.32
CA GLY A 45 10.79 3.55 -8.12
C GLY A 45 9.90 2.97 -7.02
N CYS A 46 8.77 3.64 -6.70
CA CYS A 46 7.85 3.15 -5.67
C CYS A 46 7.12 1.88 -6.12
N GLU A 47 6.89 1.72 -7.42
CA GLU A 47 6.23 0.56 -8.03
C GLU A 47 7.06 -0.71 -7.87
N ILE A 48 8.39 -0.61 -7.98
CA ILE A 48 9.30 -1.72 -7.73
C ILE A 48 9.19 -2.16 -6.26
N GLU A 49 9.17 -1.22 -5.32
CA GLU A 49 9.05 -1.56 -3.90
C GLU A 49 7.66 -2.08 -3.52
N ILE A 50 6.59 -1.59 -4.16
CA ILE A 50 5.25 -2.17 -4.06
C ILE A 50 5.27 -3.61 -4.59
N GLY A 51 5.90 -3.86 -5.74
CA GLY A 51 6.07 -5.20 -6.28
C GLY A 51 6.82 -6.13 -5.33
N SER A 52 7.89 -5.64 -4.70
CA SER A 52 8.64 -6.36 -3.66
C SER A 52 7.79 -6.64 -2.43
N ALA A 53 7.00 -5.67 -1.95
CA ALA A 53 6.13 -5.81 -0.78
C ALA A 53 5.10 -6.94 -0.93
N PHE A 54 4.55 -7.12 -2.13
CA PHE A 54 3.64 -8.23 -2.46
C PHE A 54 4.35 -9.47 -3.04
N GLY A 55 5.68 -9.42 -3.13
CA GLY A 55 6.51 -10.54 -3.54
C GLY A 55 6.68 -11.59 -2.43
N PRO A 56 7.26 -12.77 -2.74
CA PRO A 56 7.34 -13.90 -1.82
C PRO A 56 8.24 -13.65 -0.59
N VAL A 57 9.11 -12.64 -0.63
CA VAL A 57 10.02 -12.31 0.47
C VAL A 57 9.27 -11.60 1.59
N TYR A 58 8.49 -10.56 1.25
CA TYR A 58 7.80 -9.74 2.24
C TYR A 58 6.33 -10.15 2.42
N ASP A 59 5.72 -10.76 1.41
CA ASP A 59 4.40 -11.39 1.41
C ASP A 59 3.33 -10.54 2.12
N GLY A 60 3.09 -9.33 1.60
CA GLY A 60 2.08 -8.41 2.14
C GLY A 60 0.68 -9.01 2.22
N GLU A 61 0.36 -9.99 1.37
CA GLU A 61 -0.96 -10.66 1.35
C GLU A 61 -1.27 -11.41 2.64
N ARG A 62 -0.25 -11.91 3.35
CA ARG A 62 -0.44 -12.61 4.63
C ARG A 62 -1.09 -11.74 5.70
N TYR A 63 -0.99 -10.41 5.58
CA TYR A 63 -1.59 -9.44 6.49
C TYR A 63 -3.00 -9.01 6.08
N GLY A 64 -3.58 -9.64 5.05
CA GLY A 64 -4.93 -9.36 4.58
C GLY A 64 -5.03 -8.23 3.55
N ALA A 65 -3.91 -7.66 3.10
CA ALA A 65 -3.89 -6.68 2.02
C ALA A 65 -3.67 -7.39 0.68
N ARG A 66 -4.56 -7.21 -0.30
CA ARG A 66 -4.46 -7.91 -1.59
C ARG A 66 -4.53 -6.93 -2.75
N LEU A 67 -3.68 -7.11 -3.76
CA LEU A 67 -3.76 -6.30 -4.97
C LEU A 67 -4.94 -6.71 -5.86
N VAL A 68 -5.73 -5.73 -6.29
CA VAL A 68 -6.84 -5.89 -7.23
C VAL A 68 -6.65 -5.03 -8.47
N ALA A 69 -7.16 -5.51 -9.61
CA ALA A 69 -6.97 -4.84 -10.90
C ALA A 69 -7.89 -3.62 -11.11
N SER A 70 -9.07 -3.60 -10.47
CA SER A 70 -10.09 -2.59 -10.70
C SER A 70 -10.32 -1.75 -9.44
N PRO A 71 -10.40 -0.41 -9.55
CA PRO A 71 -10.76 0.45 -8.41
C PRO A 71 -12.17 0.13 -7.88
N ARG A 72 -13.05 -0.44 -8.71
CA ARG A 72 -14.40 -0.86 -8.30
C ARG A 72 -14.42 -2.04 -7.32
N HIS A 73 -13.32 -2.80 -7.24
CA HIS A 73 -13.16 -3.91 -6.31
C HIS A 73 -12.20 -3.56 -5.16
N ALA A 74 -11.76 -2.29 -5.09
CA ALA A 74 -10.79 -1.84 -4.09
C ALA A 74 -11.51 -1.18 -2.92
N ASP A 75 -10.91 -1.32 -1.75
CA ASP A 75 -11.21 -0.55 -0.55
C ASP A 75 -10.14 0.53 -0.33
N VAL A 76 -8.94 0.32 -0.86
CA VAL A 76 -7.78 1.20 -0.70
C VAL A 76 -7.19 1.56 -2.06
N LEU A 77 -6.97 2.86 -2.29
CA LEU A 77 -6.14 3.34 -3.39
C LEU A 77 -4.73 3.60 -2.89
N LEU A 78 -3.76 2.90 -3.47
CA LEU A 78 -2.33 3.08 -3.19
C LEU A 78 -1.74 3.94 -4.31
N VAL A 79 -1.49 5.21 -4.05
CA VAL A 79 -1.17 6.21 -5.10
C VAL A 79 0.30 6.60 -5.02
N THR A 80 0.99 6.59 -6.16
CA THR A 80 2.42 6.91 -6.28
C THR A 80 2.66 8.09 -7.22
N GLY A 81 3.82 8.72 -7.04
CA GLY A 81 4.31 9.80 -7.89
C GLY A 81 3.72 11.18 -7.57
N PRO A 82 4.32 12.26 -8.11
CA PRO A 82 3.64 13.54 -8.16
C PRO A 82 2.43 13.40 -9.10
N VAL A 83 1.31 14.07 -8.81
CA VAL A 83 0.19 14.03 -9.75
C VAL A 83 0.55 14.89 -10.95
N THR A 84 0.72 14.26 -12.11
CA THR A 84 0.92 14.99 -13.36
C THR A 84 -0.41 15.58 -13.84
N ARG A 85 -0.35 16.68 -14.60
CA ARG A 85 -1.55 17.34 -15.15
C ARG A 85 -2.46 16.38 -15.92
N ASN A 86 -1.86 15.47 -16.68
CA ASN A 86 -2.61 14.48 -17.46
C ASN A 86 -3.23 13.37 -16.60
N MET A 87 -2.70 13.13 -15.39
CA MET A 87 -3.22 12.12 -14.46
C MET A 87 -4.21 12.66 -13.43
N ALA A 88 -4.36 13.98 -13.31
CA ALA A 88 -5.30 14.58 -12.36
C ALA A 88 -6.74 14.10 -12.55
N GLU A 89 -7.25 14.12 -13.78
CA GLU A 89 -8.61 13.64 -14.08
C GLU A 89 -8.74 12.11 -13.95
N PRO A 90 -7.84 11.28 -14.53
CA PRO A 90 -7.84 9.84 -14.30
C PRO A 90 -7.81 9.44 -12.82
N LEU A 91 -7.03 10.12 -11.99
CA LEU A 91 -6.93 9.85 -10.56
C LEU A 91 -8.26 10.14 -9.85
N ARG A 92 -8.90 11.28 -10.13
CA ARG A 92 -10.23 11.60 -9.60
C ARG A 92 -11.27 10.56 -10.01
N LYS A 93 -11.28 10.16 -11.29
CA LYS A 93 -12.19 9.10 -11.77
C LYS A 93 -11.97 7.76 -11.08
N ALA A 94 -10.72 7.39 -10.82
CA ALA A 94 -10.39 6.18 -10.08
C ALA A 94 -10.92 6.26 -8.64
N TYR A 95 -10.69 7.39 -7.96
CA TYR A 95 -11.21 7.67 -6.62
C TYR A 95 -12.74 7.60 -6.57
N ASP A 96 -13.43 8.23 -7.51
CA ASP A 96 -14.90 8.22 -7.58
C ASP A 96 -15.46 6.82 -7.88
N ALA A 97 -14.77 6.03 -8.69
CA ALA A 97 -15.16 4.67 -9.03
C ALA A 97 -14.96 3.66 -7.88
N THR A 98 -14.15 3.98 -6.87
CA THR A 98 -13.97 3.15 -5.68
C THR A 98 -15.22 3.19 -4.80
N PRO A 99 -15.78 2.06 -4.32
CA PRO A 99 -16.92 2.07 -3.41
C PRO A 99 -16.57 2.71 -2.05
N ALA A 100 -17.56 3.24 -1.33
CA ALA A 100 -17.38 3.60 0.08
C ALA A 100 -17.68 2.38 0.97
N PRO A 101 -16.98 2.20 2.10
CA PRO A 101 -15.89 3.03 2.63
C PRO A 101 -14.56 2.79 1.90
N LYS A 102 -13.82 3.88 1.62
CA LYS A 102 -12.51 3.83 0.94
C LYS A 102 -11.43 4.55 1.73
N ARG A 103 -10.17 4.16 1.51
CA ARG A 103 -8.98 4.88 1.99
C ARG A 103 -8.02 5.18 0.85
N VAL A 104 -7.24 6.24 1.01
CA VAL A 104 -6.17 6.63 0.08
C VAL A 104 -4.85 6.65 0.83
N VAL A 105 -3.89 5.89 0.32
CA VAL A 105 -2.53 5.80 0.83
C VAL A 105 -1.60 6.41 -0.22
N ALA A 106 -0.99 7.56 0.10
CA ALA A 106 0.02 8.18 -0.74
C ALA A 106 1.40 7.57 -0.43
N VAL A 107 2.08 7.05 -1.45
CA VAL A 107 3.35 6.33 -1.31
C VAL A 107 4.48 7.11 -1.96
N GLY A 108 5.48 7.42 -1.15
CA GLY A 108 6.69 8.13 -1.53
C GLY A 108 6.58 9.64 -1.38
N ASP A 109 7.74 10.29 -1.28
CA ASP A 109 7.83 11.73 -1.05
C ASP A 109 7.23 12.54 -2.20
N CYS A 110 7.32 12.03 -3.44
CA CYS A 110 6.66 12.69 -4.57
C CYS A 110 5.13 12.70 -4.46
N ALA A 111 4.53 11.65 -3.88
CA ALA A 111 3.08 11.62 -3.64
C ALA A 111 2.67 12.53 -2.48
N ARG A 112 3.57 12.73 -1.50
CA ARG A 112 3.37 13.60 -0.34
C ARG A 112 3.40 15.08 -0.69
N ASP A 113 4.43 15.55 -1.39
CA ASP A 113 4.69 16.98 -1.59
C ASP A 113 5.37 17.32 -2.93
N CYS A 114 5.20 16.44 -3.93
CA CYS A 114 5.85 16.47 -5.25
C CYS A 114 7.36 16.18 -5.25
N GLY A 115 8.01 16.10 -4.08
CA GLY A 115 9.44 15.80 -3.97
C GLY A 115 10.29 16.72 -4.85
N VAL A 116 11.22 16.13 -5.60
CA VAL A 116 12.13 16.85 -6.52
C VAL A 116 11.42 17.50 -7.70
N PHE A 117 10.16 17.13 -7.99
CA PHE A 117 9.38 17.66 -9.11
C PHE A 117 8.48 18.84 -8.73
N LYS A 118 8.56 19.31 -7.48
CA LYS A 118 7.76 20.44 -6.99
C LYS A 118 7.96 21.69 -7.86
N GLY A 119 6.86 22.28 -8.32
CA GLY A 119 6.88 23.44 -9.21
C GLY A 119 7.22 23.13 -10.67
N GLY A 120 7.37 21.85 -11.02
CA GLY A 120 7.58 21.43 -12.41
C GLY A 120 6.38 21.73 -13.31
N TYR A 121 6.62 22.09 -14.56
CA TYR A 121 5.57 22.51 -15.50
C TYR A 121 4.48 21.45 -15.75
N GLY A 122 4.83 20.16 -15.65
CA GLY A 122 3.94 19.03 -15.89
C GLY A 122 3.25 18.50 -14.63
N VAL A 123 3.57 19.08 -13.46
CA VAL A 123 3.03 18.66 -12.17
C VAL A 123 1.81 19.49 -11.83
N GLU A 124 0.72 18.81 -11.50
CA GLU A 124 -0.49 19.42 -10.94
C GLU A 124 -0.32 19.68 -9.44
N GLY A 125 0.22 18.71 -8.70
CA GLY A 125 0.42 18.81 -7.26
C GLY A 125 0.77 17.48 -6.61
N ALA A 126 0.68 17.44 -5.28
CA ALA A 126 0.74 16.22 -4.50
C ALA A 126 -0.59 15.46 -4.60
N VAL A 127 -0.63 14.20 -4.15
CA VAL A 127 -1.87 13.41 -4.17
C VAL A 127 -2.97 14.09 -3.35
N GLY A 128 -2.61 14.66 -2.19
CA GLY A 128 -3.52 15.38 -1.30
C GLY A 128 -4.12 16.66 -1.87
N ASP A 129 -3.52 17.24 -2.91
CA ASP A 129 -4.06 18.41 -3.61
C ASP A 129 -5.19 18.02 -4.59
N VAL A 130 -5.28 16.73 -4.97
CA VAL A 130 -6.20 16.22 -6.00
C VAL A 130 -7.31 15.35 -5.43
N ILE A 131 -7.00 14.48 -4.45
CA ILE A 131 -7.94 13.61 -3.73
C ILE A 131 -7.58 13.55 -2.23
N PRO A 132 -8.54 13.28 -1.32
CA PRO A 132 -8.23 13.22 0.11
C PRO A 132 -7.33 12.03 0.43
N VAL A 133 -6.23 12.28 1.17
CA VAL A 133 -5.26 11.27 1.60
C VAL A 133 -5.47 10.94 3.07
N ASP A 134 -5.55 9.65 3.40
CA ASP A 134 -5.71 9.16 4.78
C ASP A 134 -4.37 8.78 5.41
N VAL A 135 -3.46 8.19 4.62
CA VAL A 135 -2.16 7.70 5.09
C VAL A 135 -1.06 8.12 4.12
N VAL A 136 0.10 8.50 4.65
CA VAL A 136 1.29 8.84 3.85
C VAL A 136 2.44 7.94 4.24
N VAL A 137 3.01 7.23 3.27
CA VAL A 137 4.26 6.46 3.42
C VAL A 137 5.39 7.31 2.86
N ARG A 138 6.33 7.72 3.72
CA ARG A 138 7.47 8.57 3.33
C ARG A 138 8.62 7.72 2.79
N GLY A 139 9.37 8.25 1.82
CA GLY A 139 10.52 7.55 1.23
C GLY A 139 10.72 7.87 -0.25
N CYS A 140 11.88 7.54 -0.81
CA CYS A 140 12.22 7.78 -2.22
C CYS A 140 13.14 6.69 -2.83
N PRO A 141 12.63 5.47 -3.07
CA PRO A 141 11.32 4.96 -2.67
C PRO A 141 11.29 4.52 -1.19
N PRO A 142 10.10 4.41 -0.57
CA PRO A 142 9.97 3.76 0.73
C PRO A 142 10.31 2.27 0.63
N GLU A 143 10.93 1.71 1.67
CA GLU A 143 11.26 0.29 1.70
C GLU A 143 9.98 -0.58 1.80
N PRO A 144 9.99 -1.83 1.30
CA PRO A 144 8.82 -2.70 1.34
C PRO A 144 8.20 -2.89 2.74
N PRO A 145 8.98 -3.01 3.84
CA PRO A 145 8.41 -3.08 5.19
C PRO A 145 7.61 -1.83 5.58
N GLU A 146 7.99 -0.64 5.12
CA GLU A 146 7.28 0.61 5.42
C GLU A 146 5.91 0.66 4.72
N ILE A 147 5.86 0.19 3.47
CA ILE A 147 4.61 0.04 2.72
C ILE A 147 3.69 -0.97 3.41
N ILE A 148 4.26 -2.11 3.83
CA ILE A 148 3.51 -3.15 4.55
C ILE A 148 2.98 -2.61 5.87
N GLU A 149 3.78 -1.90 6.65
CA GLU A 149 3.33 -1.39 7.95
C GLU A 149 2.16 -0.41 7.80
N ALA A 150 2.16 0.42 6.77
CA ALA A 150 1.02 1.28 6.45
C ALA A 150 -0.26 0.48 6.15
N LEU A 151 -0.13 -0.61 5.38
CA LEU A 151 -1.26 -1.51 5.07
C LEU A 151 -1.71 -2.31 6.31
N ARG A 152 -0.77 -2.73 7.16
CA ARG A 152 -1.04 -3.40 8.43
C ARG A 152 -1.78 -2.50 9.41
N GLY A 153 -1.47 -1.20 9.42
CA GLY A 153 -2.22 -0.20 10.17
C GLY A 153 -3.69 -0.13 9.73
N LEU A 154 -4.00 -0.39 8.46
CA LEU A 154 -5.38 -0.47 7.96
C LEU A 154 -6.05 -1.81 8.30
N THR A 155 -5.34 -2.93 8.11
CA THR A 155 -5.91 -4.27 8.37
C THR A 155 -5.93 -4.64 9.85
N GLY A 156 -5.15 -3.98 10.69
CA GLY A 156 -4.95 -4.31 12.11
C GLY A 156 -4.33 -5.70 12.34
N ARG A 157 -3.54 -6.20 11.39
CA ARG A 157 -2.88 -7.52 11.43
C ARG A 157 -1.37 -7.40 11.41
#